data_AF-A0A7J9QHX3-F1
#
_entry.id   AF-A0A7J9QHX3-F1
#
_cell.length_a   1.000
_cell.length_b   1.000
_cell.length_c   1.000
_cell.angle_alpha   90.00
_cell.angle_beta   90.00
_cell.angle_gamma   90.00
#
_symmetry.space_group_name_H-M   'P 1'
#
loop_
_entity.id
_entity.type
_entity.pdbx_description
1 polymer ?
#
loop_
_entity_poly.entity_id
_entity_poly.type
_entity_poly.pdbx_seq_one_letter_code
_entity_poly.pdbx_strand_id
1 'polypeptide(L)'
;TIFVNVKELIEDGIDLGGKYLDVSRIPASKQLDEITSALSIVISLLSKEASEEIVLDGLVSLFSKHSKSLPELEQKLAAAFATASTTSKYNKSSTNVSIRLQLGSDTKIINSIINAYKNYAQITPVPKIGLIIDNEKGKITDVSAAASEIISLGGKVMFAKGNTSSLGVTNGSAKNSGPLSIMLQSVSINLPRLAFESNKDETYFRARLALLMKPALSSMALRKKDISDLTRRGLNPILAKNTQYMQKSNVSLVVNLVGLKEAVFNILGFKDNKEGREILHKVIETAVDVGAKKGKELGDPVAICMTETESSTRFATLDGEKYGKNSSLNSMEGDSYSEGITIDASEVSDLTAKSEPISECNKLSKLLNGGLFVTLNIGKDAKVADIKKAIEKTAELTTSFKPVQEIAICGECGFKDEPFEDKCPKCKSPYVV
;
A
#
# COMPACT_ATOMS: atom_id res chain seq x y z
N THR A 1 3.82 4.22 6.87
CA THR A 1 2.37 4.27 6.55
C THR A 1 1.57 4.66 7.77
N ILE A 2 0.58 5.52 7.64
CA ILE A 2 -0.31 5.93 8.74
C ILE A 2 -1.72 5.43 8.43
N PHE A 3 -2.36 4.76 9.38
CA PHE A 3 -3.79 4.41 9.30
C PHE A 3 -4.54 5.33 10.25
N VAL A 4 -5.51 6.09 9.73
CA VAL A 4 -6.26 7.05 10.53
C VAL A 4 -7.74 7.05 10.20
N ASN A 5 -8.57 7.16 11.22
CA ASN A 5 -9.99 7.38 11.07
C ASN A 5 -10.24 8.87 10.81
N VAL A 6 -10.57 9.20 9.57
CA VAL A 6 -10.78 10.58 9.13
C VAL A 6 -12.00 11.23 9.77
N LYS A 7 -13.01 10.43 10.17
CA LYS A 7 -14.19 10.96 10.85
C LYS A 7 -13.80 11.64 12.15
N GLU A 8 -12.94 11.03 12.94
CA GLU A 8 -12.50 11.59 14.22
C GLU A 8 -11.60 12.82 14.08
N LEU A 9 -10.97 13.01 12.92
CA LEU A 9 -10.21 14.22 12.63
C LEU A 9 -11.10 15.42 12.26
N ILE A 10 -12.32 15.16 11.80
CA ILE A 10 -13.21 16.16 11.21
C ILE A 10 -14.45 16.44 12.07
N GLU A 11 -14.98 15.45 12.80
CA GLU A 11 -16.28 15.56 13.50
C GLU A 11 -16.31 16.70 14.54
N ASP A 12 -15.18 16.99 15.20
CA ASP A 12 -15.02 18.09 16.16
C ASP A 12 -14.48 19.39 15.52
N GLY A 13 -14.31 19.42 14.21
CA GLY A 13 -13.75 20.56 13.48
C GLY A 13 -12.21 20.63 13.47
N ILE A 14 -11.68 21.48 12.61
CA ILE A 14 -10.24 21.70 12.40
C ILE A 14 -9.80 22.96 13.13
N ASP A 15 -9.44 22.80 14.40
CA ASP A 15 -8.66 23.78 15.17
C ASP A 15 -7.26 23.25 15.54
N LEU A 16 -6.20 23.85 15.00
CA LEU A 16 -4.81 23.46 15.26
C LEU A 16 -4.10 24.42 16.23
N GLY A 17 -4.84 25.26 16.94
CA GLY A 17 -4.32 26.19 17.94
C GLY A 17 -3.32 27.18 17.33
N GLY A 18 -2.12 27.27 17.91
CA GLY A 18 -1.02 28.12 17.39
C GLY A 18 -0.18 27.48 16.27
N LYS A 19 -0.56 26.31 15.74
CA LYS A 19 0.16 25.59 14.67
C LYS A 19 -0.56 25.79 13.33
N TYR A 20 0.18 25.70 12.22
CA TYR A 20 -0.35 25.98 10.87
C TYR A 20 -1.23 27.25 10.84
N LEU A 21 -0.60 28.40 11.08
CA LEU A 21 -1.29 29.70 11.15
C LEU A 21 -1.89 30.13 9.81
N ASP A 22 -1.44 29.51 8.73
CA ASP A 22 -1.91 29.64 7.35
C ASP A 22 -3.13 28.74 7.03
N VAL A 23 -3.55 27.89 7.96
CA VAL A 23 -4.71 26.99 7.78
C VAL A 23 -5.95 27.57 8.48
N SER A 24 -7.08 27.59 7.77
CA SER A 24 -8.35 28.03 8.32
C SER A 24 -8.79 27.21 9.54
N ARG A 25 -9.38 27.89 10.54
CA ARG A 25 -10.02 27.25 11.68
C ARG A 25 -11.47 26.94 11.33
N ILE A 26 -11.80 25.66 11.21
CA ILE A 26 -13.11 25.21 10.76
C ILE A 26 -13.87 24.64 11.97
N PRO A 27 -15.02 25.21 12.37
CA PRO A 27 -15.82 24.66 13.46
C PRO A 27 -16.43 23.30 13.08
N ALA A 28 -16.84 22.53 14.07
CA ALA A 28 -17.60 21.30 13.85
C ALA A 28 -18.88 21.60 13.04
N SER A 29 -19.15 20.80 12.02
CA SER A 29 -20.29 21.00 11.13
C SER A 29 -20.96 19.71 10.72
N LYS A 30 -22.26 19.82 10.42
CA LYS A 30 -23.08 18.76 9.82
C LYS A 30 -23.43 19.06 8.36
N GLN A 31 -22.98 20.19 7.82
CA GLN A 31 -23.25 20.57 6.44
C GLN A 31 -22.26 19.87 5.51
N LEU A 32 -22.77 19.33 4.41
CA LEU A 32 -21.98 18.53 3.47
C LEU A 32 -20.78 19.32 2.90
N ASP A 33 -21.00 20.59 2.57
CA ASP A 33 -19.99 21.49 2.02
C ASP A 33 -18.85 21.77 3.00
N GLU A 34 -19.18 21.97 4.26
CA GLU A 34 -18.19 22.24 5.30
C GLU A 34 -17.39 20.97 5.64
N ILE A 35 -18.04 19.80 5.70
CA ILE A 35 -17.38 18.51 5.94
C ILE A 35 -16.43 18.15 4.78
N THR A 36 -16.86 18.34 3.53
CA THR A 36 -16.03 18.03 2.35
C THR A 36 -14.85 19.01 2.19
N SER A 37 -15.04 20.28 2.57
CA SER A 37 -13.94 21.26 2.65
C SER A 37 -12.94 20.91 3.76
N ALA A 38 -13.43 20.47 4.92
CA ALA A 38 -12.57 19.98 6.00
C ALA A 38 -11.80 18.73 5.56
N LEU A 39 -12.44 17.81 4.83
CA LEU A 39 -11.81 16.61 4.30
C LEU A 39 -10.63 16.93 3.36
N SER A 40 -10.79 17.86 2.42
CA SER A 40 -9.71 18.21 1.50
C SER A 40 -8.50 18.79 2.24
N ILE A 41 -8.75 19.67 3.23
CA ILE A 41 -7.72 20.25 4.09
C ILE A 41 -7.00 19.16 4.91
N VAL A 42 -7.74 18.24 5.54
CA VAL A 42 -7.15 17.15 6.32
C VAL A 42 -6.28 16.24 5.46
N ILE A 43 -6.75 15.84 4.27
CA ILE A 43 -5.96 15.03 3.34
C ILE A 43 -4.67 15.77 2.96
N SER A 44 -4.78 17.04 2.58
CA SER A 44 -3.63 17.87 2.22
C SER A 44 -2.63 17.99 3.36
N LEU A 45 -3.06 18.25 4.60
CA LEU A 45 -2.16 18.40 5.74
C LEU A 45 -1.51 17.07 6.16
N LEU A 46 -2.29 15.98 6.23
CA LEU A 46 -1.75 14.66 6.55
C LEU A 46 -0.69 14.23 5.54
N SER A 47 -0.88 14.54 4.25
CA SER A 47 0.12 14.20 3.21
C SER A 47 1.49 14.83 3.45
N LYS A 48 1.56 15.90 4.25
CA LYS A 48 2.81 16.55 4.68
C LYS A 48 3.40 15.97 5.96
N GLU A 49 2.63 15.20 6.72
CA GLU A 49 3.02 14.58 7.99
C GLU A 49 3.38 13.08 7.86
N ALA A 50 3.21 12.49 6.67
CA ALA A 50 3.57 11.11 6.37
C ALA A 50 4.52 11.04 5.17
N SER A 51 5.40 10.01 5.13
CA SER A 51 6.42 9.87 4.08
C SER A 51 6.02 8.95 2.93
N GLU A 52 5.24 7.90 3.19
CA GLU A 52 4.93 6.83 2.22
C GLU A 52 3.45 6.85 1.83
N GLU A 53 2.58 6.56 2.81
CA GLU A 53 1.15 6.37 2.58
C GLU A 53 0.34 6.74 3.82
N ILE A 54 -0.84 7.30 3.58
CA ILE A 54 -1.92 7.49 4.57
C ILE A 54 -3.12 6.67 4.14
N VAL A 55 -3.53 5.73 4.97
CA VAL A 55 -4.76 4.97 4.84
C VAL A 55 -5.85 5.65 5.66
N LEU A 56 -6.86 6.19 4.99
CA LEU A 56 -8.00 6.87 5.57
C LEU A 56 -9.17 5.90 5.71
N ASP A 57 -9.56 5.60 6.94
CA ASP A 57 -10.78 4.88 7.26
C ASP A 57 -11.86 5.84 7.79
N GLY A 58 -13.09 5.36 7.96
CA GLY A 58 -14.19 6.11 8.56
C GLY A 58 -14.93 7.05 7.60
N LEU A 59 -14.53 7.12 6.32
CA LEU A 59 -15.15 8.00 5.34
C LEU A 59 -16.65 7.67 5.13
N VAL A 60 -17.00 6.39 5.06
CA VAL A 60 -18.40 5.93 4.97
C VAL A 60 -19.20 6.43 6.18
N SER A 61 -18.65 6.28 7.39
CA SER A 61 -19.32 6.69 8.62
C SER A 61 -19.47 8.21 8.74
N LEU A 62 -18.51 8.98 8.21
CA LEU A 62 -18.53 10.45 8.18
C LEU A 62 -19.71 10.97 7.33
N PHE A 63 -20.02 10.31 6.21
CA PHE A 63 -21.08 10.72 5.29
C PHE A 63 -22.41 9.95 5.43
N SER A 64 -22.53 9.06 6.43
CA SER A 64 -23.75 8.26 6.69
C SER A 64 -25.04 9.08 6.76
N LYS A 65 -24.99 10.30 7.32
CA LYS A 65 -26.12 11.23 7.45
C LYS A 65 -26.52 11.93 6.14
N HIS A 66 -25.69 11.84 5.11
CA HIS A 66 -25.90 12.46 3.78
C HIS A 66 -26.42 11.48 2.73
N SER A 67 -26.98 10.34 3.16
CA SER A 67 -27.53 9.29 2.27
C SER A 67 -28.72 9.72 1.41
N LYS A 68 -29.32 10.89 1.69
CA LYS A 68 -30.41 11.50 0.89
C LYS A 68 -29.92 12.43 -0.21
N SER A 69 -28.65 12.82 -0.20
CA SER A 69 -28.03 13.81 -1.10
C SER A 69 -26.87 13.19 -1.87
N LEU A 70 -27.05 11.96 -2.40
CA LEU A 70 -25.99 11.17 -3.02
C LEU A 70 -25.33 11.87 -4.24
N PRO A 71 -26.08 12.45 -5.21
CA PRO A 71 -25.45 13.10 -6.36
C PRO A 71 -24.59 14.31 -5.96
N GLU A 72 -25.05 15.09 -4.98
CA GLU A 72 -24.30 16.22 -4.42
C GLU A 72 -23.05 15.72 -3.67
N LEU A 73 -23.18 14.66 -2.87
CA LEU A 73 -22.06 14.01 -2.19
C LEU A 73 -20.99 13.55 -3.18
N GLU A 74 -21.39 12.91 -4.28
CA GLU A 74 -20.47 12.45 -5.34
C GLU A 74 -19.68 13.62 -5.95
N GLN A 75 -20.38 14.70 -6.31
CA GLN A 75 -19.76 15.89 -6.88
C GLN A 75 -18.78 16.55 -5.91
N LYS A 76 -19.19 16.73 -4.65
CA LYS A 76 -18.38 17.41 -3.62
C LYS A 76 -17.16 16.57 -3.22
N LEU A 77 -17.29 15.26 -3.13
CA LEU A 77 -16.16 14.35 -2.89
C LEU A 77 -15.17 14.36 -4.04
N ALA A 78 -15.62 14.30 -5.29
CA ALA A 78 -14.75 14.38 -6.45
C ALA A 78 -13.95 15.69 -6.46
N ALA A 79 -14.61 16.82 -6.14
CA ALA A 79 -13.95 18.13 -6.00
C ALA A 79 -12.95 18.15 -4.82
N ALA A 80 -13.29 17.54 -3.68
CA ALA A 80 -12.39 17.44 -2.53
C ALA A 80 -11.13 16.61 -2.87
N PHE A 81 -11.27 15.48 -3.58
CA PHE A 81 -10.16 14.65 -4.03
C PHE A 81 -9.26 15.39 -5.04
N ALA A 82 -9.86 16.08 -6.00
CA ALA A 82 -9.13 16.91 -6.96
C ALA A 82 -8.34 18.02 -6.26
N THR A 83 -8.98 18.73 -5.33
CA THR A 83 -8.36 19.81 -4.55
C THR A 83 -7.19 19.28 -3.71
N ALA A 84 -7.40 18.19 -2.94
CA ALA A 84 -6.36 17.61 -2.10
C ALA A 84 -5.14 17.11 -2.91
N SER A 85 -5.37 16.68 -4.15
CA SER A 85 -4.31 16.19 -5.05
C SER A 85 -3.36 17.29 -5.52
N THR A 86 -3.71 18.56 -5.36
CA THR A 86 -2.84 19.71 -5.70
C THR A 86 -1.68 19.88 -4.71
N THR A 87 -1.68 19.16 -3.58
CA THR A 87 -0.65 19.29 -2.55
C THR A 87 0.75 19.04 -3.10
N SER A 88 1.66 19.98 -2.82
CA SER A 88 3.06 19.93 -3.22
C SER A 88 3.77 18.70 -2.65
N LYS A 89 4.72 18.16 -3.43
CA LYS A 89 5.59 17.07 -2.98
C LYS A 89 6.80 17.68 -2.26
N TYR A 90 7.19 17.12 -1.12
CA TYR A 90 8.45 17.48 -0.44
C TYR A 90 9.60 16.56 -0.83
N ASN A 91 9.29 15.33 -1.29
CA ASN A 91 10.25 14.31 -1.69
C ASN A 91 10.13 13.99 -3.19
N LYS A 92 11.04 13.15 -3.69
CA LYS A 92 11.02 12.63 -5.06
C LYS A 92 9.69 11.93 -5.38
N SER A 93 9.17 11.15 -4.43
CA SER A 93 7.87 10.52 -4.46
C SER A 93 6.85 11.31 -3.63
N SER A 94 5.58 11.28 -4.07
CA SER A 94 4.47 11.85 -3.28
C SER A 94 3.94 10.82 -2.30
N THR A 95 3.60 11.26 -1.11
CA THR A 95 2.81 10.48 -0.15
C THR A 95 1.50 10.05 -0.80
N ASN A 96 1.27 8.74 -0.87
CA ASN A 96 0.02 8.17 -1.37
C ASN A 96 -1.09 8.36 -0.32
N VAL A 97 -2.32 8.58 -0.79
CA VAL A 97 -3.50 8.63 0.07
C VAL A 97 -4.43 7.52 -0.37
N SER A 98 -4.81 6.65 0.55
CA SER A 98 -5.61 5.46 0.25
C SER A 98 -6.88 5.49 1.08
N ILE A 99 -8.03 5.57 0.44
CA ILE A 99 -9.33 5.58 1.13
C ILE A 99 -9.80 4.13 1.27
N ARG A 100 -9.92 3.68 2.50
CA ARG A 100 -10.41 2.34 2.82
C ARG A 100 -11.94 2.32 2.86
N LEU A 101 -12.53 1.35 2.17
CA LEU A 101 -13.97 1.12 2.09
C LEU A 101 -14.28 -0.32 2.50
N GLN A 102 -14.75 -0.53 3.73
CA GLN A 102 -15.27 -1.82 4.18
C GLN A 102 -16.64 -2.07 3.56
N LEU A 103 -16.73 -3.13 2.74
CA LEU A 103 -17.98 -3.61 2.18
C LEU A 103 -18.85 -4.27 3.26
N GLY A 104 -20.16 -4.37 3.00
CA GLY A 104 -21.13 -5.03 3.89
C GLY A 104 -22.00 -4.08 4.72
N SER A 105 -21.75 -2.77 4.69
CA SER A 105 -22.59 -1.74 5.33
C SER A 105 -22.70 -0.49 4.46
N ASP A 106 -23.82 0.23 4.53
CA ASP A 106 -24.04 1.52 3.85
C ASP A 106 -23.65 1.53 2.35
N THR A 107 -24.07 0.51 1.60
CA THR A 107 -23.73 0.31 0.17
C THR A 107 -23.99 1.54 -0.70
N LYS A 108 -25.02 2.34 -0.38
CA LYS A 108 -25.31 3.59 -1.10
C LYS A 108 -24.17 4.60 -0.98
N ILE A 109 -23.64 4.80 0.22
CA ILE A 109 -22.53 5.73 0.47
C ILE A 109 -21.23 5.18 -0.13
N ILE A 110 -20.98 3.87 -0.01
CA ILE A 110 -19.82 3.21 -0.63
C ILE A 110 -19.82 3.46 -2.14
N ASN A 111 -20.94 3.19 -2.81
CA ASN A 111 -21.06 3.39 -4.25
C ASN A 111 -20.86 4.85 -4.63
N SER A 112 -21.40 5.80 -3.86
CA SER A 112 -21.14 7.22 -4.10
C SER A 112 -19.68 7.63 -3.91
N ILE A 113 -18.95 7.07 -2.93
CA ILE A 113 -17.52 7.33 -2.80
C ILE A 113 -16.74 6.75 -3.99
N ILE A 114 -17.10 5.54 -4.45
CA ILE A 114 -16.48 4.90 -5.62
C ILE A 114 -16.74 5.72 -6.89
N ASN A 115 -17.97 6.19 -7.10
CA ASN A 115 -18.34 7.04 -8.23
C ASN A 115 -17.60 8.39 -8.18
N ALA A 116 -17.51 9.01 -7.00
CA ALA A 116 -16.73 10.23 -6.81
C ALA A 116 -15.25 10.03 -7.17
N TYR A 117 -14.67 8.90 -6.74
CA TYR A 117 -13.30 8.54 -7.08
C TYR A 117 -13.13 8.29 -8.58
N LYS A 118 -14.07 7.60 -9.24
CA LYS A 118 -14.08 7.41 -10.69
C LYS A 118 -14.07 8.75 -11.43
N ASN A 119 -14.95 9.67 -11.05
CA ASN A 119 -15.02 11.02 -11.64
C ASN A 119 -13.70 11.78 -11.46
N TYR A 120 -13.08 11.69 -10.27
CA TYR A 120 -11.75 12.24 -10.00
C TYR A 120 -10.65 11.59 -10.85
N ALA A 121 -10.63 10.26 -10.96
CA ALA A 121 -9.65 9.51 -11.74
C ALA A 121 -9.73 9.81 -13.24
N GLN A 122 -10.93 10.04 -13.76
CA GLN A 122 -11.16 10.42 -15.15
C GLN A 122 -10.51 11.76 -15.51
N ILE A 123 -10.55 12.75 -14.62
CA ILE A 123 -9.99 14.10 -14.87
C ILE A 123 -8.56 14.27 -14.37
N THR A 124 -7.99 13.26 -13.69
CA THR A 124 -6.66 13.35 -13.07
C THR A 124 -5.72 12.34 -13.75
N PRO A 125 -4.78 12.78 -14.59
CA PRO A 125 -3.89 11.88 -15.34
C PRO A 125 -3.19 10.87 -14.44
N VAL A 126 -2.54 11.34 -13.36
CA VAL A 126 -1.86 10.51 -12.36
C VAL A 126 -2.48 10.72 -10.97
N PRO A 127 -3.46 9.88 -10.56
CA PRO A 127 -4.10 9.99 -9.26
C PRO A 127 -3.12 9.81 -8.09
N LYS A 128 -3.15 10.74 -7.12
CA LYS A 128 -2.45 10.60 -5.83
C LYS A 128 -3.27 9.87 -4.77
N ILE A 129 -4.59 9.90 -4.95
CA ILE A 129 -5.55 9.20 -4.11
C ILE A 129 -5.84 7.83 -4.76
N GLY A 130 -5.98 6.79 -3.93
CA GLY A 130 -6.40 5.44 -4.32
C GLY A 130 -7.51 4.92 -3.41
N LEU A 131 -8.09 3.79 -3.80
CA LEU A 131 -9.09 3.06 -3.02
C LEU A 131 -8.50 1.75 -2.48
N ILE A 132 -8.89 1.39 -1.26
CA ILE A 132 -8.70 0.05 -0.70
C ILE A 132 -10.08 -0.52 -0.44
N ILE A 133 -10.48 -1.50 -1.23
CA ILE A 133 -11.74 -2.23 -1.09
C ILE A 133 -11.53 -3.35 -0.08
N ASP A 134 -12.08 -3.18 1.12
CA ASP A 134 -12.10 -4.23 2.13
C ASP A 134 -13.31 -5.13 1.96
N ASN A 135 -13.08 -6.36 1.50
CA ASN A 135 -14.12 -7.34 1.23
C ASN A 135 -14.25 -8.42 2.31
N GLU A 136 -13.75 -8.19 3.53
CA GLU A 136 -13.87 -9.15 4.63
C GLU A 136 -15.34 -9.44 5.00
N LYS A 137 -16.21 -8.42 4.96
CA LYS A 137 -17.62 -8.51 5.37
C LYS A 137 -18.63 -8.32 4.23
N GLY A 138 -18.18 -8.11 3.00
CA GLY A 138 -19.04 -7.85 1.85
C GLY A 138 -18.54 -8.50 0.57
N LYS A 139 -19.31 -8.37 -0.52
CA LYS A 139 -19.03 -9.07 -1.77
C LYS A 139 -18.34 -8.14 -2.76
N ILE A 140 -17.23 -8.60 -3.36
CA ILE A 140 -16.53 -7.84 -4.40
C ILE A 140 -17.40 -7.61 -5.63
N THR A 141 -18.31 -8.54 -5.94
CA THR A 141 -19.27 -8.42 -7.05
C THR A 141 -20.13 -7.16 -6.98
N ASP A 142 -20.29 -6.58 -5.77
CA ASP A 142 -21.08 -5.36 -5.57
C ASP A 142 -20.37 -4.11 -6.14
N VAL A 143 -19.03 -4.16 -6.30
CA VAL A 143 -18.19 -3.01 -6.69
C VAL A 143 -17.22 -3.31 -7.84
N SER A 144 -17.04 -4.58 -8.23
CA SER A 144 -16.05 -5.03 -9.20
C SER A 144 -16.19 -4.35 -10.56
N ALA A 145 -17.42 -4.09 -11.02
CA ALA A 145 -17.68 -3.39 -12.27
C ALA A 145 -17.09 -1.97 -12.26
N ALA A 146 -17.45 -1.16 -11.27
CA ALA A 146 -16.94 0.20 -11.11
C ALA A 146 -15.43 0.22 -10.87
N ALA A 147 -14.91 -0.70 -10.04
CA ALA A 147 -13.49 -0.82 -9.80
C ALA A 147 -12.69 -1.16 -11.07
N SER A 148 -13.24 -2.01 -11.94
CA SER A 148 -12.59 -2.37 -13.21
C SER A 148 -12.50 -1.18 -14.15
N GLU A 149 -13.57 -0.38 -14.24
CA GLU A 149 -13.56 0.87 -15.02
C GLU A 149 -12.54 1.87 -14.47
N ILE A 150 -12.47 2.01 -13.14
CA ILE A 150 -11.49 2.86 -12.47
C ILE A 150 -10.06 2.42 -12.81
N ILE A 151 -9.77 1.11 -12.76
CA ILE A 151 -8.45 0.56 -13.06
C ILE A 151 -8.07 0.84 -14.52
N SER A 152 -9.00 0.62 -15.47
CA SER A 152 -8.77 0.94 -16.89
C SER A 152 -8.54 2.43 -17.16
N LEU A 153 -9.01 3.32 -16.28
CA LEU A 153 -8.73 4.76 -16.33
C LEU A 153 -7.42 5.15 -15.64
N GLY A 154 -6.65 4.21 -15.08
CA GLY A 154 -5.44 4.47 -14.30
C GLY A 154 -5.69 4.94 -12.88
N GLY A 155 -6.89 4.69 -12.36
CA GLY A 155 -7.20 4.79 -10.95
C GLY A 155 -6.49 3.69 -10.14
N LYS A 156 -6.07 4.03 -8.93
CA LYS A 156 -5.40 3.11 -8.02
C LYS A 156 -6.43 2.38 -7.16
N VAL A 157 -6.47 1.06 -7.25
CA VAL A 157 -7.36 0.22 -6.43
C VAL A 157 -6.58 -0.95 -5.84
N MET A 158 -6.79 -1.22 -4.56
CA MET A 158 -6.30 -2.39 -3.83
C MET A 158 -7.49 -3.18 -3.30
N PHE A 159 -7.44 -4.50 -3.34
CA PHE A 159 -8.41 -5.38 -2.69
C PHE A 159 -7.74 -6.08 -1.52
N ALA A 160 -8.39 -6.12 -0.37
CA ALA A 160 -7.86 -6.79 0.81
C ALA A 160 -8.98 -7.26 1.74
N LYS A 161 -8.70 -8.27 2.56
CA LYS A 161 -9.52 -8.63 3.71
C LYS A 161 -8.87 -8.03 4.96
N GLY A 162 -9.57 -7.10 5.62
CA GLY A 162 -9.11 -6.46 6.85
C GLY A 162 -8.36 -5.14 6.64
N ASN A 163 -7.42 -4.83 7.54
CA ASN A 163 -6.71 -3.55 7.59
C ASN A 163 -5.32 -3.63 6.95
N THR A 164 -5.29 -3.45 5.63
CA THR A 164 -4.08 -3.48 4.81
C THR A 164 -3.93 -2.18 4.05
N SER A 165 -2.70 -1.75 3.81
CA SER A 165 -2.35 -0.58 3.01
C SER A 165 -2.27 -0.91 1.51
N SER A 166 -2.23 0.08 0.63
CA SER A 166 -2.09 -0.15 -0.83
C SER A 166 -0.73 -0.71 -1.24
N LEU A 167 0.24 -0.68 -0.32
CA LEU A 167 1.56 -1.31 -0.46
C LEU A 167 1.62 -2.72 0.15
N GLY A 168 0.53 -3.21 0.73
CA GLY A 168 0.46 -4.55 1.31
C GLY A 168 0.89 -4.65 2.78
N VAL A 169 1.18 -3.53 3.45
CA VAL A 169 1.51 -3.52 4.89
C VAL A 169 0.23 -3.63 5.72
N THR A 170 0.19 -4.54 6.69
CA THR A 170 -0.95 -4.64 7.63
C THR A 170 -0.74 -3.73 8.85
N ASN A 171 -1.85 -3.30 9.48
CA ASN A 171 -1.76 -2.49 10.70
C ASN A 171 -1.44 -3.29 11.99
N GLY A 172 -1.11 -4.58 11.86
CA GLY A 172 -0.69 -5.45 12.96
C GLY A 172 -1.75 -5.76 14.02
N SER A 173 -3.02 -5.39 13.82
CA SER A 173 -4.10 -5.61 14.80
C SER A 173 -5.10 -6.67 14.34
N ALA A 174 -5.20 -7.78 15.09
CA ALA A 174 -6.21 -8.82 14.86
C ALA A 174 -7.59 -8.47 15.48
N LYS A 175 -7.68 -7.40 16.29
CA LYS A 175 -8.91 -6.94 16.95
C LYS A 175 -8.88 -5.42 17.11
N ASN A 176 -9.93 -4.75 16.62
CA ASN A 176 -10.26 -3.33 16.79
C ASN A 176 -9.06 -2.42 17.01
N SER A 177 -8.40 -2.02 15.93
CA SER A 177 -7.47 -0.90 15.99
C SER A 177 -8.21 0.30 16.58
N GLY A 178 -7.58 0.94 17.56
CA GLY A 178 -7.96 2.30 17.91
C GLY A 178 -7.94 3.19 16.66
N PRO A 179 -8.50 4.38 16.76
CA PRO A 179 -8.74 5.23 15.60
C PRO A 179 -7.51 5.78 14.87
N LEU A 180 -6.32 5.56 15.41
CA LEU A 180 -5.05 5.79 14.73
C LEU A 180 -4.10 4.60 14.96
N SER A 181 -3.49 4.11 13.89
CA SER A 181 -2.36 3.19 13.93
C SER A 181 -1.24 3.75 13.06
N ILE A 182 -0.03 3.90 13.61
CA ILE A 182 1.08 4.54 12.90
C ILE A 182 2.18 3.51 12.66
N MET A 183 2.39 3.12 11.40
CA MET A 183 3.55 2.32 11.01
C MET A 183 4.72 3.26 10.75
N LEU A 184 5.47 3.57 11.80
CA LEU A 184 6.51 4.60 11.75
C LEU A 184 7.75 4.19 10.95
N GLN A 185 7.97 2.89 10.68
CA GLN A 185 9.30 2.44 10.32
C GLN A 185 9.31 1.18 9.46
N SER A 186 9.65 1.32 8.18
CA SER A 186 10.09 0.19 7.36
C SER A 186 11.61 0.24 7.15
N VAL A 187 12.25 -0.91 7.27
CA VAL A 187 13.62 -1.15 6.79
C VAL A 187 13.55 -2.34 5.84
N SER A 188 14.05 -2.17 4.61
CA SER A 188 14.18 -3.27 3.65
C SER A 188 15.51 -4.00 3.83
N ILE A 189 15.46 -5.32 3.93
CA ILE A 189 16.64 -6.19 3.96
C ILE A 189 16.85 -6.77 2.56
N ASN A 190 18.03 -6.52 2.01
CA ASN A 190 18.50 -7.12 0.77
C ASN A 190 18.90 -8.59 1.03
N LEU A 191 17.99 -9.53 0.77
CA LEU A 191 18.27 -10.96 0.94
C LEU A 191 19.30 -11.49 -0.07
N PRO A 192 19.29 -11.10 -1.36
CA PRO A 192 20.33 -11.47 -2.32
C PRO A 192 21.74 -11.13 -1.83
N ARG A 193 21.96 -9.92 -1.28
CA ARG A 193 23.25 -9.53 -0.69
C ARG A 193 23.72 -10.49 0.38
N LEU A 194 22.83 -10.88 1.29
CA LEU A 194 23.15 -11.83 2.35
C LEU A 194 23.45 -13.23 1.79
N ALA A 195 22.75 -13.65 0.74
CA ALA A 195 22.99 -14.92 0.07
C ALA A 195 24.36 -14.94 -0.62
N PHE A 196 24.77 -13.86 -1.31
CA PHE A 196 26.11 -13.76 -1.89
C PHE A 196 27.21 -13.88 -0.84
N GLU A 197 27.01 -13.25 0.31
CA GLU A 197 27.98 -13.25 1.41
C GLU A 197 27.99 -14.57 2.18
N SER A 198 27.09 -15.51 1.84
CA SER A 198 26.94 -16.78 2.55
C SER A 198 27.74 -17.94 1.97
N ASN A 199 28.40 -17.75 0.83
CA ASN A 199 29.10 -18.82 0.12
C ASN A 199 28.20 -20.05 -0.16
N LYS A 200 26.91 -19.81 -0.43
CA LYS A 200 25.88 -20.83 -0.67
C LYS A 200 25.52 -21.70 0.55
N ASP A 201 25.96 -21.34 1.75
CA ASP A 201 25.56 -22.02 2.98
C ASP A 201 24.24 -21.45 3.53
N GLU A 202 23.20 -22.27 3.49
CA GLU A 202 21.84 -21.93 3.93
C GLU A 202 21.75 -21.61 5.44
N THR A 203 22.54 -22.30 6.26
CA THR A 203 22.56 -22.07 7.72
C THR A 203 23.24 -20.75 8.04
N TYR A 204 24.38 -20.49 7.41
CA TYR A 204 25.12 -19.25 7.57
C TYR A 204 24.34 -18.06 7.01
N PHE A 205 23.64 -18.22 5.89
CA PHE A 205 22.71 -17.21 5.36
C PHE A 205 21.65 -16.80 6.39
N ARG A 206 20.92 -17.77 6.97
CA ARG A 206 19.89 -17.51 7.98
C ARG A 206 20.47 -16.93 9.27
N ALA A 207 21.65 -17.38 9.69
CA ALA A 207 22.35 -16.82 10.85
C ALA A 207 22.72 -15.35 10.62
N ARG A 208 23.20 -15.00 9.42
CA ARG A 208 23.55 -13.61 9.05
C ARG A 208 22.32 -12.72 9.00
N LEU A 209 21.20 -13.20 8.48
CA LEU A 209 19.90 -12.49 8.53
C LEU A 209 19.51 -12.19 9.99
N ALA A 210 19.55 -13.19 10.87
CA ALA A 210 19.24 -13.01 12.28
C ALA A 210 20.18 -12.02 12.98
N LEU A 211 21.48 -12.06 12.67
CA LEU A 211 22.48 -11.15 13.22
C LEU A 211 22.30 -9.70 12.74
N LEU A 212 21.91 -9.50 11.47
CA LEU A 212 21.65 -8.18 10.89
C LEU A 212 20.39 -7.53 11.47
N MET A 213 19.33 -8.31 11.70
CA MET A 213 18.04 -7.80 12.17
C MET A 213 18.13 -7.21 13.59
N LYS A 214 18.91 -7.80 14.49
CA LYS A 214 19.01 -7.35 15.90
C LYS A 214 19.44 -5.87 16.06
N PRO A 215 20.58 -5.42 15.48
CA PRO A 215 20.98 -4.03 15.57
C PRO A 215 20.03 -3.12 14.77
N ALA A 216 19.52 -3.57 13.61
CA ALA A 216 18.55 -2.78 12.83
C ALA A 216 17.29 -2.46 13.64
N LEU A 217 16.69 -3.46 14.31
CA LEU A 217 15.53 -3.30 15.17
C LEU A 217 15.80 -2.40 16.38
N SER A 218 17.00 -2.47 16.95
CA SER A 218 17.39 -1.61 18.08
C SER A 218 17.48 -0.13 17.65
N SER A 219 18.07 0.14 16.48
CA SER A 219 18.13 1.49 15.90
C SER A 219 16.74 2.02 15.52
N MET A 220 15.88 1.15 14.99
CA MET A 220 14.47 1.44 14.71
C MET A 220 13.73 1.88 15.99
N ALA A 221 13.83 1.10 17.09
CA ALA A 221 13.22 1.46 18.37
C ALA A 221 13.69 2.83 18.90
N LEU A 222 14.99 3.16 18.77
CA LEU A 222 15.50 4.49 19.14
C LEU A 222 14.85 5.59 18.29
N ARG A 223 14.85 5.43 16.97
CA ARG A 223 14.20 6.39 16.06
C ARG A 223 12.70 6.53 16.36
N LYS A 224 12.04 5.48 16.83
CA LYS A 224 10.60 5.47 17.15
C LYS A 224 10.35 6.42 18.31
N LYS A 225 11.18 6.29 19.35
CA LYS A 225 11.12 7.15 20.54
C LYS A 225 11.29 8.61 20.15
N ASP A 226 12.28 8.93 19.32
CA ASP A 226 12.52 10.31 18.87
C ASP A 226 11.34 10.88 18.08
N ILE A 227 10.81 10.13 17.10
CA ILE A 227 9.65 10.57 16.32
C ILE A 227 8.42 10.77 17.23
N SER A 228 8.18 9.83 18.14
CA SER A 228 7.06 9.92 19.08
C SER A 228 7.18 11.13 20.00
N ASP A 229 8.39 11.46 20.45
CA ASP A 229 8.66 12.67 21.23
C ASP A 229 8.44 13.95 20.43
N LEU A 230 8.82 13.98 19.15
CA LEU A 230 8.57 15.12 18.27
C LEU A 230 7.07 15.31 17.98
N THR A 231 6.36 14.23 17.68
CA THR A 231 4.90 14.26 17.48
C THR A 231 4.21 14.76 18.76
N ARG A 232 4.60 14.25 19.95
CA ARG A 232 4.06 14.73 21.24
C ARG A 232 4.33 16.22 21.50
N ARG A 233 5.42 16.77 20.98
CA ARG A 233 5.74 18.22 21.05
C ARG A 233 4.98 19.06 20.01
N GLY A 234 4.12 18.44 19.20
CA GLY A 234 3.31 19.13 18.21
C GLY A 234 4.05 19.53 16.93
N LEU A 235 5.10 18.80 16.55
CA LEU A 235 5.77 18.98 15.25
C LEU A 235 4.95 18.43 14.08
N ASN A 236 4.05 17.49 14.35
CA ASN A 236 3.05 16.98 13.42
C ASN A 236 1.67 17.41 13.94
N PRO A 237 1.21 18.65 13.67
CA PRO A 237 0.02 19.20 14.30
C PRO A 237 -1.24 18.36 14.16
N ILE A 238 -1.47 17.72 13.01
CA ILE A 238 -2.65 16.87 12.81
C ILE A 238 -2.55 15.60 13.67
N LEU A 239 -1.41 14.91 13.64
CA LEU A 239 -1.20 13.71 14.45
C LEU A 239 -1.17 14.01 15.96
N ALA A 240 -0.68 15.20 16.34
CA ALA A 240 -0.50 15.60 17.74
C ALA A 240 -1.78 16.12 18.40
N LYS A 241 -2.68 16.79 17.64
CA LYS A 241 -3.89 17.43 18.17
C LYS A 241 -4.76 16.46 18.96
N ASN A 242 -4.90 15.22 18.49
CA ASN A 242 -5.53 14.18 19.28
C ASN A 242 -4.45 13.48 20.10
N THR A 243 -4.09 14.06 21.25
CA THR A 243 -3.07 13.51 22.16
C THR A 243 -3.41 12.11 22.70
N GLN A 244 -4.71 11.73 22.66
CA GLN A 244 -5.14 10.35 22.86
C GLN A 244 -4.61 9.40 21.77
N TYR A 245 -4.38 9.88 20.54
CA TYR A 245 -3.82 9.06 19.48
C TYR A 245 -2.42 8.58 19.81
N MET A 246 -1.52 9.38 20.37
CA MET A 246 -0.17 8.88 20.71
C MET A 246 -0.20 7.91 21.91
N GLN A 247 -1.16 8.06 22.83
CA GLN A 247 -1.36 7.11 23.95
C GLN A 247 -2.06 5.81 23.51
N LYS A 248 -2.89 5.87 22.46
CA LYS A 248 -3.63 4.74 21.87
C LYS A 248 -3.02 4.22 20.56
N SER A 249 -1.95 4.84 20.06
CA SER A 249 -1.37 4.51 18.75
C SER A 249 -0.61 3.22 18.89
N ASN A 250 -1.03 2.21 18.14
CA ASN A 250 -0.18 1.06 17.91
C ASN A 250 0.92 1.50 16.94
N VAL A 251 2.18 1.41 17.38
CA VAL A 251 3.34 1.68 16.54
C VAL A 251 4.16 0.42 16.41
N SER A 252 4.18 -0.13 15.20
CA SER A 252 4.93 -1.33 14.86
C SER A 252 6.17 -1.00 14.03
N LEU A 253 7.23 -1.78 14.27
CA LEU A 253 8.44 -1.80 13.47
C LEU A 253 8.22 -2.75 12.29
N VAL A 254 8.49 -2.32 11.07
CA VAL A 254 8.32 -3.11 9.85
C VAL A 254 9.67 -3.47 9.26
N VAL A 255 9.90 -4.76 9.03
CA VAL A 255 11.05 -5.26 8.27
C VAL A 255 10.53 -5.84 6.97
N ASN A 256 10.91 -5.22 5.86
CA ASN A 256 10.56 -5.69 4.53
C ASN A 256 11.65 -6.61 3.98
N LEU A 257 11.27 -7.78 3.47
CA LEU A 257 12.19 -8.73 2.86
C LEU A 257 12.14 -8.57 1.34
N VAL A 258 13.30 -8.33 0.71
CA VAL A 258 13.40 -8.11 -0.73
C VAL A 258 14.34 -9.14 -1.36
N GLY A 259 13.92 -9.70 -2.50
CA GLY A 259 14.71 -10.61 -3.33
C GLY A 259 14.78 -12.05 -2.80
N LEU A 260 13.71 -12.51 -2.14
CA LEU A 260 13.70 -13.83 -1.50
C LEU A 260 13.84 -14.97 -2.53
N LYS A 261 13.17 -14.88 -3.68
CA LYS A 261 13.28 -15.90 -4.74
C LYS A 261 14.70 -15.97 -5.28
N GLU A 262 15.32 -14.82 -5.53
CA GLU A 262 16.65 -14.76 -6.12
C GLU A 262 17.74 -15.17 -5.12
N ALA A 263 17.56 -14.85 -3.83
CA ALA A 263 18.42 -15.36 -2.77
C ALA A 263 18.41 -16.90 -2.73
N VAL A 264 17.23 -17.52 -2.69
CA VAL A 264 17.09 -18.97 -2.50
C VAL A 264 17.39 -19.76 -3.78
N PHE A 265 16.77 -19.40 -4.89
CA PHE A 265 16.82 -20.21 -6.10
C PHE A 265 18.06 -19.91 -6.96
N ASN A 266 18.46 -18.65 -7.06
CA ASN A 266 19.55 -18.26 -7.97
C ASN A 266 20.91 -18.31 -7.26
N ILE A 267 21.02 -17.66 -6.09
CA ILE A 267 22.32 -17.43 -5.44
C ILE A 267 22.73 -18.63 -4.57
N LEU A 268 21.85 -19.10 -3.68
CA LEU A 268 22.10 -20.33 -2.90
C LEU A 268 22.06 -21.59 -3.79
N GLY A 269 21.31 -21.56 -4.89
CA GLY A 269 21.27 -22.61 -5.91
C GLY A 269 20.28 -23.74 -5.64
N PHE A 270 19.26 -23.50 -4.81
CA PHE A 270 18.16 -24.45 -4.64
C PHE A 270 17.24 -24.45 -5.87
N LYS A 271 16.60 -25.57 -6.16
CA LYS A 271 15.64 -25.65 -7.27
C LYS A 271 14.30 -25.05 -6.86
N ASP A 272 13.59 -24.40 -7.78
CA ASP A 272 12.22 -23.94 -7.55
C ASP A 272 11.23 -25.11 -7.61
N ASN A 273 11.32 -25.97 -6.60
CA ASN A 273 10.46 -27.11 -6.36
C ASN A 273 10.03 -27.12 -4.89
N LYS A 274 9.34 -28.18 -4.47
CA LYS A 274 8.87 -28.32 -3.08
C LYS A 274 10.00 -28.15 -2.04
N GLU A 275 11.17 -28.77 -2.26
CA GLU A 275 12.29 -28.72 -1.33
C GLU A 275 12.92 -27.32 -1.26
N GLY A 276 13.11 -26.65 -2.40
CA GLY A 276 13.62 -25.27 -2.40
C GLY A 276 12.63 -24.28 -1.79
N ARG A 277 11.32 -24.46 -2.01
CA ARG A 277 10.28 -23.66 -1.33
C ARG A 277 10.29 -23.86 0.18
N GLU A 278 10.59 -25.05 0.68
CA GLU A 278 10.77 -25.27 2.12
C GLU A 278 11.94 -24.45 2.69
N ILE A 279 13.02 -24.25 1.92
CA ILE A 279 14.11 -23.34 2.33
C ILE A 279 13.61 -21.90 2.38
N LEU A 280 12.86 -21.46 1.37
CA LEU A 280 12.24 -20.14 1.34
C LEU A 280 11.37 -19.89 2.59
N HIS A 281 10.55 -20.87 2.99
CA HIS A 281 9.73 -20.79 4.20
C HIS A 281 10.57 -20.67 5.47
N LYS A 282 11.64 -21.47 5.60
CA LYS A 282 12.57 -21.40 6.76
C LYS A 282 13.21 -20.02 6.92
N VAL A 283 13.48 -19.32 5.82
CA VAL A 283 14.07 -17.97 5.83
C VAL A 283 13.07 -16.97 6.41
N ILE A 284 11.80 -17.03 5.98
CA ILE A 284 10.73 -16.18 6.52
C ILE A 284 10.49 -16.49 7.99
N GLU A 285 10.36 -17.77 8.35
CA GLU A 285 10.19 -18.21 9.74
C GLU A 285 11.33 -17.70 10.64
N THR A 286 12.57 -17.75 10.15
CA THR A 286 13.73 -17.19 10.87
C THR A 286 13.58 -15.69 11.10
N ALA A 287 13.17 -14.93 10.08
CA ALA A 287 12.95 -13.49 10.23
C ALA A 287 11.83 -13.19 11.22
N VAL A 288 10.71 -13.91 11.14
CA VAL A 288 9.55 -13.76 12.03
C VAL A 288 9.92 -14.09 13.47
N ASP A 289 10.65 -15.18 13.70
CA ASP A 289 11.12 -15.57 15.03
C ASP A 289 12.09 -14.55 15.63
N VAL A 290 13.03 -14.03 14.84
CA VAL A 290 13.99 -13.01 15.28
C VAL A 290 13.26 -11.71 15.59
N GLY A 291 12.34 -11.30 14.72
CA GLY A 291 11.49 -10.13 14.90
C GLY A 291 10.64 -10.23 16.16
N ALA A 292 9.98 -11.37 16.40
CA ALA A 292 9.15 -11.60 17.58
C ALA A 292 9.98 -11.58 18.89
N LYS A 293 11.13 -12.27 18.91
CA LYS A 293 12.03 -12.29 20.08
C LYS A 293 12.57 -10.90 20.40
N LYS A 294 13.08 -10.20 19.39
CA LYS A 294 13.66 -8.85 19.58
C LYS A 294 12.59 -7.80 19.85
N GLY A 295 11.41 -7.91 19.24
CA GLY A 295 10.27 -7.04 19.53
C GLY A 295 9.81 -7.15 20.98
N LYS A 296 9.74 -8.38 21.52
CA LYS A 296 9.45 -8.59 22.94
C LYS A 296 10.50 -7.97 23.88
N GLU A 297 11.79 -8.05 23.51
CA GLU A 297 12.88 -7.42 24.26
C GLU A 297 12.78 -5.88 24.24
N LEU A 298 12.41 -5.29 23.10
CA LEU A 298 12.28 -3.85 22.92
C LEU A 298 10.96 -3.28 23.47
N GLY A 299 9.95 -4.13 23.69
CA GLY A 299 8.59 -3.69 24.02
C GLY A 299 7.81 -3.17 22.80
N ASP A 300 8.28 -3.47 21.59
CA ASP A 300 7.73 -2.95 20.32
C ASP A 300 7.31 -4.11 19.40
N PRO A 301 6.09 -4.11 18.86
CA PRO A 301 5.68 -5.13 17.90
C PRO A 301 6.50 -5.03 16.60
N VAL A 302 6.94 -6.18 16.08
CA VAL A 302 7.71 -6.28 14.83
C VAL A 302 6.90 -7.05 13.80
N ALA A 303 6.73 -6.43 12.63
CA ALA A 303 6.02 -6.94 11.47
C ALA A 303 7.04 -7.26 10.37
N ILE A 304 7.06 -8.51 9.92
CA ILE A 304 7.85 -8.98 8.78
C ILE A 304 6.94 -9.03 7.57
N CYS A 305 7.32 -8.32 6.51
CA CYS A 305 6.52 -8.20 5.30
C CYS A 305 7.36 -8.47 4.04
N MET A 306 6.65 -8.69 2.94
CA MET A 306 7.18 -8.64 1.58
C MET A 306 6.28 -7.70 0.79
N THR A 307 6.75 -6.48 0.57
CA THR A 307 5.95 -5.37 0.01
C THR A 307 6.71 -4.59 -1.06
N GLU A 308 5.94 -3.95 -1.95
CA GLU A 308 6.44 -3.05 -2.99
C GLU A 308 7.22 -1.87 -2.39
N THR A 309 8.46 -1.66 -2.84
CA THR A 309 9.32 -0.53 -2.43
C THR A 309 10.25 -0.06 -3.54
N GLU A 310 10.78 1.16 -3.41
CA GLU A 310 11.84 1.65 -4.31
C GLU A 310 13.20 0.93 -4.08
N SER A 311 13.29 0.01 -3.13
CA SER A 311 14.56 -0.63 -2.74
C SER A 311 15.01 -1.69 -3.74
N SER A 312 14.06 -2.35 -4.40
CA SER A 312 14.35 -3.51 -5.25
C SER A 312 15.36 -3.21 -6.37
N THR A 313 15.08 -2.25 -7.25
CA THR A 313 15.99 -1.85 -8.33
C THR A 313 17.35 -1.36 -7.80
N ARG A 314 17.33 -0.63 -6.68
CA ARG A 314 18.55 -0.11 -6.06
C ARG A 314 19.43 -1.25 -5.51
N PHE A 315 18.84 -2.25 -4.88
CA PHE A 315 19.55 -3.43 -4.40
C PHE A 315 20.16 -4.22 -5.56
N ALA A 316 19.37 -4.49 -6.61
CA ALA A 316 19.85 -5.16 -7.81
C ALA A 316 21.05 -4.44 -8.46
N THR A 317 20.98 -3.10 -8.55
CA THR A 317 22.06 -2.27 -9.10
C THR A 317 23.35 -2.38 -8.27
N LEU A 318 23.28 -2.15 -6.96
CA LEU A 318 24.45 -2.17 -6.07
C LEU A 318 25.08 -3.57 -5.94
N ASP A 319 24.26 -4.62 -6.03
CA ASP A 319 24.71 -6.00 -6.01
C ASP A 319 25.37 -6.35 -7.35
N GLY A 320 24.82 -5.91 -8.48
CA GLY A 320 25.42 -6.05 -9.81
C GLY A 320 26.76 -5.34 -9.95
N GLU A 321 26.94 -4.18 -9.31
CA GLU A 321 28.22 -3.46 -9.26
C GLU A 321 29.30 -4.23 -8.48
N LYS A 322 28.95 -4.87 -7.36
CA LYS A 322 29.92 -5.56 -6.49
C LYS A 322 30.19 -7.01 -6.89
N TYR A 323 29.18 -7.75 -7.36
CA TYR A 323 29.31 -9.18 -7.69
C TYR A 323 29.30 -9.46 -9.20
N GLY A 324 29.09 -8.43 -10.03
CA GLY A 324 29.02 -8.51 -11.48
C GLY A 324 27.58 -8.76 -11.96
N LYS A 325 27.19 -8.14 -13.08
CA LYS A 325 25.82 -8.26 -13.62
C LYS A 325 25.40 -9.72 -13.89
N ASN A 326 26.36 -10.57 -14.25
CA ASN A 326 26.09 -11.98 -14.61
C ASN A 326 25.84 -12.91 -13.42
N SER A 327 26.09 -12.50 -12.17
CA SER A 327 26.05 -13.42 -11.01
C SER A 327 24.63 -13.73 -10.51
N SER A 328 23.63 -12.92 -10.89
CA SER A 328 22.22 -13.14 -10.54
C SER A 328 21.20 -12.45 -11.45
N LEU A 329 21.58 -11.35 -12.16
CA LEU A 329 20.62 -10.56 -12.95
C LEU A 329 20.22 -11.26 -14.27
N ASN A 330 21.07 -12.12 -14.83
CA ASN A 330 20.77 -12.83 -16.08
C ASN A 330 19.60 -13.84 -15.96
N SER A 331 19.17 -14.15 -14.75
CA SER A 331 18.05 -15.06 -14.46
C SER A 331 16.81 -14.33 -13.93
N MET A 332 16.84 -12.99 -13.93
CA MET A 332 15.71 -12.16 -13.50
C MET A 332 14.95 -11.66 -14.72
N GLU A 333 13.63 -11.67 -14.63
CA GLU A 333 12.75 -10.98 -15.57
C GLU A 333 12.79 -9.47 -15.27
N GLY A 334 13.94 -8.83 -15.53
CA GLY A 334 14.12 -7.38 -15.41
C GLY A 334 15.29 -6.94 -14.50
N ASP A 335 15.37 -5.62 -14.29
CA ASP A 335 16.46 -4.96 -13.55
C ASP A 335 16.19 -4.80 -12.04
N SER A 336 15.28 -5.61 -11.49
CA SER A 336 14.81 -5.48 -10.10
C SER A 336 14.61 -6.84 -9.45
N TYR A 337 14.79 -6.91 -8.13
CA TYR A 337 14.53 -8.09 -7.31
C TYR A 337 13.03 -8.27 -6.99
N SER A 338 12.61 -9.51 -6.76
CA SER A 338 11.23 -9.80 -6.34
C SER A 338 10.85 -9.16 -4.99
N GLU A 339 9.67 -8.55 -4.89
CA GLU A 339 9.13 -7.89 -3.67
C GLU A 339 7.83 -8.51 -3.14
N GLY A 340 7.32 -9.54 -3.82
CA GLY A 340 6.04 -10.16 -3.51
C GLY A 340 5.73 -11.30 -4.48
N ILE A 341 4.45 -11.47 -4.80
CA ILE A 341 3.98 -12.48 -5.75
C ILE A 341 3.22 -11.79 -6.88
N THR A 342 3.52 -12.16 -8.10
CA THR A 342 2.76 -11.75 -9.29
C THR A 342 1.89 -12.89 -9.75
N ILE A 343 0.63 -12.59 -10.08
CA ILE A 343 -0.34 -13.49 -10.71
C ILE A 343 -0.82 -12.78 -11.98
N ASP A 344 -0.72 -13.45 -13.13
CA ASP A 344 -1.21 -12.89 -14.38
C ASP A 344 -2.72 -13.05 -14.52
N ALA A 345 -3.39 -11.96 -14.87
CA ALA A 345 -4.84 -11.94 -15.05
C ALA A 345 -5.32 -12.86 -16.19
N SER A 346 -4.46 -13.15 -17.17
CA SER A 346 -4.74 -14.10 -18.26
C SER A 346 -4.79 -15.55 -17.79
N GLU A 347 -4.15 -15.89 -16.67
CA GLU A 347 -4.03 -17.26 -16.18
C GLU A 347 -4.98 -17.54 -15.01
N VAL A 348 -5.44 -16.49 -14.32
CA VAL A 348 -6.17 -16.63 -13.05
C VAL A 348 -7.49 -17.40 -13.16
N SER A 349 -8.12 -17.42 -14.34
CA SER A 349 -9.33 -18.20 -14.59
C SER A 349 -9.14 -19.69 -14.35
N ASP A 350 -7.95 -20.20 -14.66
CA ASP A 350 -7.62 -21.62 -14.63
C ASP A 350 -7.02 -22.02 -13.27
N LEU A 351 -6.79 -21.03 -12.39
CA LEU A 351 -6.25 -21.25 -11.06
C LEU A 351 -7.34 -21.66 -10.06
N THR A 352 -6.93 -22.53 -9.14
CA THR A 352 -7.70 -22.97 -7.99
C THR A 352 -6.89 -22.73 -6.72
N ALA A 353 -7.52 -22.89 -5.55
CA ALA A 353 -6.80 -22.79 -4.27
C ALA A 353 -5.65 -23.82 -4.12
N LYS A 354 -5.63 -24.88 -4.94
CA LYS A 354 -4.60 -25.91 -4.97
C LYS A 354 -3.52 -25.67 -6.02
N SER A 355 -3.75 -24.76 -6.96
CA SER A 355 -2.74 -24.39 -7.96
C SER A 355 -1.52 -23.85 -7.23
N GLU A 356 -0.33 -24.27 -7.66
CA GLU A 356 0.91 -23.97 -6.94
C GLU A 356 1.12 -22.47 -6.63
N PRO A 357 0.94 -21.52 -7.59
CA PRO A 357 1.12 -20.09 -7.30
C PRO A 357 0.21 -19.58 -6.19
N ILE A 358 -1.03 -20.08 -6.14
CA ILE A 358 -2.04 -19.71 -5.14
C ILE A 358 -1.75 -20.37 -3.79
N SER A 359 -1.39 -21.65 -3.79
CA SER A 359 -1.04 -22.39 -2.57
C SER A 359 0.18 -21.76 -1.89
N GLU A 360 1.22 -21.44 -2.68
CA GLU A 360 2.42 -20.76 -2.22
C GLU A 360 2.09 -19.35 -1.70
N CYS A 361 1.30 -18.57 -2.45
CA CYS A 361 0.83 -17.25 -2.02
C CYS A 361 0.12 -17.29 -0.67
N ASN A 362 -0.82 -18.19 -0.51
CA ASN A 362 -1.55 -18.36 0.75
C ASN A 362 -0.66 -18.88 1.89
N LYS A 363 0.39 -19.64 1.60
CA LYS A 363 1.37 -20.08 2.59
C LYS A 363 2.25 -18.92 3.05
N LEU A 364 2.77 -18.12 2.12
CA LEU A 364 3.59 -16.94 2.44
C LEU A 364 2.80 -15.89 3.20
N SER A 365 1.55 -15.63 2.81
CA SER A 365 0.63 -14.71 3.52
C SER A 365 0.39 -15.13 4.99
N LYS A 366 0.44 -16.43 5.30
CA LYS A 366 0.30 -16.95 6.67
C LYS A 366 1.60 -16.91 7.47
N LEU A 367 2.74 -17.10 6.81
CA LEU A 367 4.05 -17.06 7.47
C LEU A 367 4.43 -15.61 7.84
N LEU A 368 4.15 -14.66 6.95
CA LEU A 368 4.39 -13.24 7.19
C LEU A 368 3.34 -12.69 8.17
N ASN A 369 3.80 -11.92 9.16
CA ASN A 369 2.92 -11.26 10.13
C ASN A 369 2.75 -9.75 9.87
N GLY A 370 3.43 -9.20 8.86
CA GLY A 370 3.38 -7.79 8.45
C GLY A 370 2.72 -7.53 7.10
N GLY A 371 2.41 -8.58 6.35
CA GLY A 371 1.72 -8.51 5.06
C GLY A 371 2.54 -9.01 3.87
N LEU A 372 1.82 -9.43 2.83
CA LEU A 372 2.34 -9.89 1.56
C LEU A 372 1.71 -9.07 0.44
N PHE A 373 2.54 -8.48 -0.40
CA PHE A 373 2.09 -7.80 -1.60
C PHE A 373 1.90 -8.81 -2.73
N VAL A 374 0.70 -8.81 -3.29
CA VAL A 374 0.31 -9.66 -4.41
C VAL A 374 -0.13 -8.75 -5.55
N THR A 375 0.56 -8.83 -6.68
CA THR A 375 0.23 -8.12 -7.90
C THR A 375 -0.67 -9.00 -8.74
N LEU A 376 -1.82 -8.45 -9.17
CA LEU A 376 -2.59 -9.01 -10.28
C LEU A 376 -2.19 -8.25 -11.53
N ASN A 377 -1.31 -8.84 -12.34
CA ASN A 377 -0.79 -8.22 -13.54
C ASN A 377 -1.83 -8.27 -14.67
N ILE A 378 -2.24 -7.11 -15.16
CA ILE A 378 -3.26 -6.95 -16.19
C ILE A 378 -2.58 -6.50 -17.48
N GLY A 379 -2.79 -7.25 -18.55
CA GLY A 379 -2.26 -6.88 -19.87
C GLY A 379 -2.76 -5.50 -20.31
N LYS A 380 -1.90 -4.73 -21.00
CA LYS A 380 -2.15 -3.36 -21.44
C LYS A 380 -3.50 -3.18 -22.17
N ASP A 381 -3.89 -4.16 -22.99
CA ASP A 381 -5.10 -4.12 -23.83
C ASP A 381 -6.32 -4.81 -23.19
N ALA A 382 -6.26 -5.15 -21.90
CA ALA A 382 -7.33 -5.84 -21.20
C ALA A 382 -8.61 -4.97 -21.15
N LYS A 383 -9.73 -5.58 -21.52
CA LYS A 383 -11.04 -4.92 -21.46
C LYS A 383 -11.57 -4.91 -20.04
N VAL A 384 -12.39 -3.92 -19.71
CA VAL A 384 -13.08 -3.79 -18.41
C VAL A 384 -13.76 -5.09 -17.96
N ALA A 385 -14.39 -5.83 -18.89
CA ALA A 385 -15.06 -7.09 -18.59
C ALA A 385 -14.09 -8.21 -18.16
N ASP A 386 -12.89 -8.24 -18.73
CA ASP A 386 -11.87 -9.24 -18.42
C ASP A 386 -11.16 -8.90 -17.11
N ILE A 387 -10.88 -7.61 -16.88
CA ILE A 387 -10.38 -7.09 -15.59
C ILE A 387 -11.35 -7.45 -14.46
N LYS A 388 -12.66 -7.25 -14.67
CA LYS A 388 -13.69 -7.61 -13.70
C LYS A 388 -13.65 -9.09 -13.32
N LYS A 389 -13.61 -9.98 -14.31
CA LYS A 389 -13.54 -11.44 -14.08
C LYS A 389 -12.26 -11.80 -13.32
N ALA A 390 -11.12 -11.22 -13.69
CA ALA A 390 -9.85 -11.46 -13.04
C ALA A 390 -9.87 -11.01 -11.56
N ILE A 391 -10.43 -9.83 -11.26
CA ILE A 391 -10.59 -9.32 -9.89
C ILE A 391 -11.46 -10.27 -9.05
N GLU A 392 -12.64 -10.63 -9.56
CA GLU A 392 -13.57 -11.50 -8.85
C GLU A 392 -12.93 -12.86 -8.56
N LYS A 393 -12.28 -13.45 -9.55
CA LYS A 393 -11.58 -14.73 -9.41
C LYS A 393 -10.40 -14.66 -8.45
N THR A 394 -9.57 -13.62 -8.55
CA THR A 394 -8.41 -13.46 -7.66
C THR A 394 -8.82 -13.33 -6.20
N ALA A 395 -9.92 -12.63 -5.93
CA ALA A 395 -10.39 -12.42 -4.58
C ALA A 395 -10.98 -13.67 -3.88
N GLU A 396 -11.40 -14.66 -4.66
CA GLU A 396 -11.74 -15.99 -4.15
C GLU A 396 -10.49 -16.77 -3.72
N LEU A 397 -9.37 -16.52 -4.38
CA LEU A 397 -8.13 -17.30 -4.26
C LEU A 397 -7.14 -16.71 -3.26
N THR A 398 -7.15 -15.39 -3.04
CA THR A 398 -6.18 -14.68 -2.20
C THR A 398 -6.85 -13.80 -1.14
N THR A 399 -6.07 -13.35 -0.16
CA THR A 399 -6.53 -12.45 0.92
C THR A 399 -6.40 -10.97 0.57
N SER A 400 -5.47 -10.63 -0.32
CA SER A 400 -5.17 -9.27 -0.72
C SER A 400 -4.44 -9.28 -2.05
N PHE A 401 -4.74 -8.31 -2.92
CA PHE A 401 -4.05 -8.14 -4.20
C PHE A 401 -4.28 -6.73 -4.76
N LYS A 402 -3.29 -6.24 -5.51
CA LYS A 402 -3.33 -4.97 -6.24
C LYS A 402 -3.33 -5.26 -7.74
N PRO A 403 -4.42 -4.95 -8.45
CA PRO A 403 -4.40 -4.94 -9.91
C PRO A 403 -3.45 -3.87 -10.43
N VAL A 404 -2.63 -4.23 -11.41
CA VAL A 404 -1.68 -3.32 -12.05
C VAL A 404 -1.85 -3.45 -13.57
N GLN A 405 -2.13 -2.33 -14.23
CA GLN A 405 -2.23 -2.21 -15.68
C GLN A 405 -1.36 -1.04 -16.13
N GLU A 406 -0.56 -1.23 -17.18
CA GLU A 406 0.18 -0.15 -17.81
C GLU A 406 -0.75 0.71 -18.67
N ILE A 407 -0.69 2.02 -18.48
CA ILE A 407 -1.55 2.99 -19.18
C ILE A 407 -0.69 4.14 -19.67
N ALA A 408 -0.74 4.39 -20.98
CA ALA A 408 -0.06 5.50 -21.60
C ALA A 408 -0.71 6.84 -21.25
N ILE A 409 0.09 7.82 -20.84
CA ILE A 409 -0.37 9.18 -20.54
C ILE A 409 0.37 10.18 -21.43
N CYS A 410 -0.36 11.09 -22.06
CA CYS A 410 0.28 12.17 -22.80
C CYS A 410 0.88 13.17 -21.80
N GLY A 411 2.20 13.32 -21.79
CA GLY A 411 2.88 14.23 -20.87
C GLY A 411 2.63 15.72 -21.17
N GLU A 412 2.09 16.05 -22.34
CA GLU A 412 1.74 17.44 -22.72
C GLU A 412 0.33 17.83 -22.28
N CYS A 413 -0.69 17.03 -22.65
CA CYS A 413 -2.10 17.39 -22.42
C CYS A 413 -2.82 16.50 -21.40
N GLY A 414 -2.14 15.50 -20.83
CA GLY A 414 -2.69 14.59 -19.82
C GLY A 414 -3.66 13.54 -20.34
N PHE A 415 -3.83 13.41 -21.66
CA PHE A 415 -4.76 12.46 -22.27
C PHE A 415 -4.37 11.00 -21.96
N LYS A 416 -5.36 10.18 -21.60
CA LYS A 416 -5.20 8.76 -21.23
C LYS A 416 -6.46 7.90 -21.46
N ASP A 417 -7.44 8.41 -22.20
CA ASP A 417 -8.78 7.79 -22.27
C ASP A 417 -8.81 6.54 -23.17
N GLU A 418 -7.82 6.38 -24.04
CA GLU A 418 -7.63 5.20 -24.88
C GLU A 418 -6.13 4.86 -24.96
N PRO A 419 -5.76 3.60 -25.25
CA PRO A 419 -4.37 3.21 -25.45
C PRO A 419 -3.73 3.91 -26.66
N PHE A 420 -2.48 4.35 -26.52
CA PHE A 420 -1.64 4.85 -27.62
C PHE A 420 -0.16 4.62 -27.28
N GLU A 421 0.67 4.47 -28.31
CA GLU A 421 2.11 4.19 -28.13
C GLU A 421 2.98 5.39 -28.55
N ASP A 422 2.84 5.87 -29.79
CA ASP A 422 3.80 6.85 -30.34
C ASP A 422 3.41 8.31 -30.14
N LYS A 423 2.12 8.62 -30.34
CA LYS A 423 1.62 10.00 -30.36
C LYS A 423 0.27 10.09 -29.70
N CYS A 424 0.09 11.12 -28.89
CA CYS A 424 -1.20 11.43 -28.30
C CYS A 424 -2.26 11.64 -29.39
N PRO A 425 -3.39 10.91 -29.37
CA PRO A 425 -4.44 11.05 -30.38
C PRO A 425 -5.10 12.43 -30.33
N LYS A 426 -5.12 13.08 -29.15
CA LYS A 426 -5.71 14.40 -28.90
C LYS A 426 -4.84 15.57 -29.34
N CYS A 427 -3.57 15.63 -28.91
CA CYS A 427 -2.69 16.80 -29.16
C CYS A 427 -1.52 16.52 -30.12
N LYS A 428 -1.37 15.27 -30.59
CA LYS A 428 -0.28 14.80 -31.48
C LYS A 428 1.14 14.90 -30.92
N SER A 429 1.30 15.26 -29.64
CA SER A 429 2.58 15.23 -28.95
C SER A 429 3.16 13.80 -28.92
N PRO A 430 4.47 13.63 -29.19
CA PRO A 430 5.17 12.36 -29.03
C PRO A 430 5.61 12.09 -27.59
N TYR A 431 5.37 13.01 -26.65
CA TYR A 431 5.75 12.84 -25.26
C TYR A 431 4.72 11.98 -24.52
N VAL A 432 5.06 10.70 -24.35
CA VAL A 432 4.27 9.68 -23.64
C VAL A 432 4.98 9.29 -22.34
N VAL A 433 4.22 9.24 -21.26
CA VAL A 433 4.64 8.89 -19.89
C VAL A 433 3.98 7.60 -19.47
#